data_AF-A0A1H0PTC2-F1
#
_entry.id   AF-A0A1H0PTC2-F1
#
_cell.length_a   1.000
_cell.length_b   1.000
_cell.length_c   1.000
_cell.angle_alpha   90.00
_cell.angle_beta   90.00
_cell.angle_gamma   90.00
#
_symmetry.space_group_name_H-M   'P 1'
#
loop_
_entity.id
_entity.type
_entity.pdbx_description
1 polymer ?
#
loop_
_entity_poly.entity_id
_entity_poly.type
_entity_poly.pdbx_seq_one_letter_code
_entity_poly.pdbx_strand_id
1 'polypeptide(L)'
;MIALAASALCKTRAPDALFLMNSPYALDDKLADGATWSDARPSEAARVQTFRNIANRIKAERRLLDERLLVQQRVGRGRNGKRWRPFSEITPAVSERDNHGRIYVYFSPHDRVMGLTTLESIGWQGLPDDLLAELGDTVKQRMLARLTPCGDAPGIKRFGTLPDMKYGSHWDPNNTKPFWDGNRGPFFNAMKLWTVPHPDQMVTVNAEAVANPLTPEETAKFDKAVTDDDVRAMGEIDPDTGRYFKPEFPYFESIYEPSYQNRGQDIYSGDRPIRTLESAEEARDRFRRHKPEPPDHSTLPEHMEFMRRIVAYDLPIGFCEAFENREFWIGLMHDADWTHFTDNYFNSGVLLKPEMPAAIDRDTVKDATARAATENQTRQPRWDLGN
;
A
#
# COMPACT_ATOMS: atom_id res chain seq x y z
N MET A 1 3.85 3.61 4.60
CA MET A 1 3.90 4.21 5.96
C MET A 1 5.09 5.14 6.18
N ILE A 2 6.33 4.76 5.84
CA ILE A 2 7.52 5.59 6.10
C ILE A 2 7.39 7.00 5.53
N ALA A 3 6.94 7.15 4.28
CA ALA A 3 6.81 8.46 3.64
C ALA A 3 5.76 9.38 4.32
N LEU A 4 4.64 8.82 4.81
CA LEU A 4 3.65 9.57 5.61
C LEU A 4 4.26 10.02 6.94
N ALA A 5 4.95 9.12 7.64
CA ALA A 5 5.61 9.42 8.90
C ALA A 5 6.70 10.49 8.72
N ALA A 6 7.55 10.38 7.69
CA ALA A 6 8.55 11.37 7.35
C ALA A 6 7.91 12.74 7.03
N SER A 7 6.80 12.74 6.29
CA SER A 7 6.04 13.98 5.99
C SER A 7 5.46 14.62 7.26
N ALA A 8 5.08 13.84 8.26
CA ALA A 8 4.62 14.34 9.54
C ALA A 8 5.79 14.84 10.42
N LEU A 9 6.91 14.11 10.44
CA LEU A 9 8.09 14.39 11.28
C LEU A 9 8.95 15.55 10.76
N CYS A 10 8.92 15.83 9.45
CA CYS A 10 9.71 16.91 8.87
C CYS A 10 9.31 18.25 9.51
N LYS A 11 10.26 18.95 10.14
CA LYS A 11 10.01 20.19 10.89
C LYS A 11 10.08 21.46 10.03
N THR A 12 10.73 21.38 8.88
CA THR A 12 11.00 22.54 8.03
C THR A 12 9.89 22.76 7.01
N ARG A 13 9.56 21.72 6.24
CA ARG A 13 8.54 21.77 5.18
C ARG A 13 8.05 20.39 4.79
N ALA A 14 6.80 20.29 4.36
CA ALA A 14 6.23 19.15 3.67
C ALA A 14 6.97 18.87 2.34
N PRO A 15 6.97 17.62 1.86
CA PRO A 15 7.52 17.30 0.55
C PRO A 15 6.75 18.00 -0.57
N ASP A 16 7.41 18.24 -1.71
CA ASP A 16 6.76 18.85 -2.88
C ASP A 16 5.60 18.00 -3.41
N ALA A 17 5.71 16.68 -3.34
CA ALA A 17 4.59 15.76 -3.49
C ALA A 17 4.87 14.47 -2.71
N LEU A 18 3.82 13.72 -2.39
CA LEU A 18 3.92 12.47 -1.65
C LEU A 18 3.35 11.30 -2.47
N PHE A 19 4.12 10.22 -2.61
CA PHE A 19 3.73 9.04 -3.36
C PHE A 19 3.52 7.88 -2.39
N LEU A 20 2.31 7.31 -2.40
CA LEU A 20 1.88 6.21 -1.55
C LEU A 20 1.57 5.02 -2.45
N MET A 21 2.57 4.20 -2.71
CA MET A 21 2.47 3.02 -3.56
C MET A 21 2.31 1.79 -2.67
N ASN A 22 1.19 1.07 -2.82
CA ASN A 22 0.84 -0.07 -1.97
C ASN A 22 0.95 0.27 -0.47
N SER A 23 0.47 1.44 -0.05
CA SER A 23 0.70 1.91 1.32
C SER A 23 -0.09 1.06 2.34
N PRO A 24 0.54 0.51 3.39
CA PRO A 24 -0.13 -0.25 4.45
C PRO A 24 -0.95 0.61 5.42
N TYR A 25 -1.13 1.89 5.13
CA TYR A 25 -1.94 2.77 5.97
C TYR A 25 -3.41 2.38 5.87
N ALA A 26 -4.05 2.06 6.99
CA ALA A 26 -5.46 1.68 7.06
C ALA A 26 -6.28 2.78 7.72
N LEU A 27 -7.45 3.07 7.15
CA LEU A 27 -8.36 4.10 7.66
C LEU A 27 -9.29 3.53 8.74
N ASP A 28 -9.80 2.32 8.54
CA ASP A 28 -10.77 1.72 9.46
C ASP A 28 -10.09 0.86 10.53
N ASP A 29 -10.76 0.78 11.67
CA ASP A 29 -10.35 -0.05 12.80
C ASP A 29 -10.61 -1.55 12.53
N LYS A 30 -9.71 -2.41 13.01
CA LYS A 30 -9.77 -3.86 12.76
C LYS A 30 -9.84 -4.65 14.06
N LEU A 31 -10.48 -5.83 14.02
CA LEU A 31 -10.51 -6.75 15.17
C LEU A 31 -9.10 -7.14 15.63
N ALA A 32 -8.17 -7.32 14.69
CA ALA A 32 -6.78 -7.63 14.98
C ALA A 32 -6.07 -6.49 15.72
N ASP A 33 -6.43 -5.22 15.45
CA ASP A 33 -5.89 -4.07 16.17
C ASP A 33 -6.32 -4.09 17.64
N GLY A 34 -7.58 -4.47 17.90
CA GLY A 34 -8.09 -4.66 19.26
C GLY A 34 -7.39 -5.80 20.01
N ALA A 35 -7.09 -6.91 19.34
CA ALA A 35 -6.39 -8.03 19.96
C ALA A 35 -4.93 -7.71 20.31
N THR A 36 -4.28 -6.84 19.53
CA THR A 36 -2.87 -6.49 19.71
C THR A 36 -2.66 -5.29 20.63
N TRP A 37 -3.55 -4.30 20.60
CA TRP A 37 -3.36 -3.01 21.27
C TRP A 37 -4.55 -2.57 22.13
N SER A 38 -5.58 -3.42 22.27
CA SER A 38 -6.78 -3.11 23.07
C SER A 38 -7.43 -1.78 22.60
N ASP A 39 -8.15 -1.11 23.50
CA ASP A 39 -8.79 0.19 23.36
C ASP A 39 -7.81 1.37 23.23
N ALA A 40 -6.51 1.18 23.49
CA ALA A 40 -5.49 2.22 23.31
C ALA A 40 -5.08 2.47 21.84
N ARG A 41 -5.64 1.70 20.91
CA ARG A 41 -5.37 1.81 19.48
C ARG A 41 -5.99 3.11 18.91
N PRO A 42 -5.41 3.68 17.83
CA PRO A 42 -6.00 4.83 17.16
C PRO A 42 -7.41 4.52 16.66
N SER A 43 -8.36 5.42 16.93
CA SER A 43 -9.71 5.30 16.41
C SER A 43 -9.73 5.47 14.88
N GLU A 44 -10.77 4.97 14.22
CA GLU A 44 -10.99 5.19 12.79
C GLU A 44 -11.01 6.70 12.45
N ALA A 45 -11.70 7.49 13.26
CA ALA A 45 -11.74 8.95 13.13
C ALA A 45 -10.33 9.56 13.22
N ALA A 46 -9.48 9.08 14.15
CA ALA A 46 -8.10 9.56 14.29
C ALA A 46 -7.25 9.22 13.06
N ARG A 47 -7.43 8.03 12.46
CA ARG A 47 -6.73 7.62 11.24
C ARG A 47 -7.12 8.52 10.07
N VAL A 48 -8.42 8.68 9.83
CA VAL A 48 -8.92 9.60 8.79
C VAL A 48 -8.42 11.03 9.03
N GLN A 49 -8.49 11.52 10.26
CA GLN A 49 -8.04 12.86 10.62
C GLN A 49 -6.53 13.03 10.44
N THR A 50 -5.72 12.02 10.76
CA THR A 50 -4.28 12.04 10.53
C THR A 50 -3.95 12.15 9.05
N PHE A 51 -4.60 11.36 8.21
CA PHE A 51 -4.43 11.45 6.75
C PHE A 51 -4.82 12.84 6.24
N ARG A 52 -5.97 13.35 6.69
CA ARG A 52 -6.47 14.71 6.38
C ARG A 52 -5.48 15.79 6.79
N ASN A 53 -4.91 15.70 7.99
CA ASN A 53 -3.92 16.66 8.50
C ASN A 53 -2.67 16.68 7.62
N ILE A 54 -2.16 15.51 7.22
CA ILE A 54 -0.99 15.41 6.34
C ILE A 54 -1.30 15.98 4.95
N ALA A 55 -2.47 15.65 4.37
CA ALA A 55 -2.90 16.21 3.09
C ALA A 55 -3.03 17.73 3.14
N ASN A 56 -3.69 18.27 4.16
CA ASN A 56 -3.84 19.70 4.35
C ASN A 56 -2.50 20.42 4.56
N ARG A 57 -1.56 19.78 5.26
CA ARG A 57 -0.20 20.30 5.40
C ARG A 57 0.52 20.39 4.05
N ILE A 58 0.52 19.31 3.27
CA ILE A 58 1.15 19.27 1.94
C ILE A 58 0.53 20.33 1.01
N LYS A 59 -0.80 20.51 1.09
CA LYS A 59 -1.51 21.57 0.36
C LYS A 59 -1.09 22.98 0.78
N ALA A 60 -1.02 23.24 2.08
CA ALA A 60 -0.72 24.56 2.65
C ALA A 60 0.74 24.97 2.41
N GLU A 61 1.66 24.02 2.48
CA GLU A 61 3.10 24.23 2.31
C GLU A 61 3.57 24.04 0.85
N ARG A 62 2.62 23.93 -0.09
CA ARG A 62 2.89 23.80 -1.53
C ARG A 62 3.71 24.98 -2.03
N ARG A 63 4.83 24.68 -2.71
CA ARG A 63 5.69 25.68 -3.34
C ARG A 63 5.58 25.59 -4.86
N LEU A 64 4.81 26.52 -5.43
CA LEU A 64 4.78 26.70 -6.88
C LEU A 64 6.05 27.40 -7.35
N LEU A 65 6.51 27.02 -8.53
CA LEU A 65 7.63 27.70 -9.18
C LEU A 65 7.14 29.00 -9.80
N ASP A 66 7.75 30.12 -9.38
CA ASP A 66 7.52 31.41 -10.03
C ASP A 66 8.14 31.46 -11.44
N GLU A 67 7.79 32.47 -12.23
CA GLU A 67 8.32 32.61 -13.60
C GLU A 67 9.85 32.72 -13.65
N ARG A 68 10.47 33.33 -12.63
CA ARG A 68 11.94 33.44 -12.55
C ARG A 68 12.56 32.04 -12.45
N LEU A 69 12.00 31.16 -11.63
CA LEU A 69 12.43 29.78 -11.46
C LEU A 69 12.08 28.92 -12.69
N LEU A 70 10.89 29.07 -13.28
CA LEU A 70 10.47 28.35 -14.48
C LEU A 70 11.36 28.64 -15.70
N VAL A 71 11.90 29.86 -15.80
CA VAL A 71 12.86 30.22 -16.87
C VAL A 71 14.21 29.51 -16.70
N GLN A 72 14.61 29.21 -15.46
CA GLN A 72 15.87 28.56 -15.14
C GLN A 72 15.82 27.03 -15.28
N GLN A 73 14.62 26.43 -15.27
CA GLN A 73 14.48 25.00 -15.44
C GLN A 73 15.01 24.49 -16.79
N ARG A 74 15.73 23.36 -16.73
CA ARG A 74 16.36 22.70 -17.88
C ARG A 74 15.80 21.29 -18.11
N VAL A 75 14.50 21.21 -18.39
CA VAL A 75 13.76 19.93 -18.49
C VAL A 75 13.56 19.45 -19.93
N GLY A 76 13.83 20.30 -20.92
CA GLY A 76 13.64 19.99 -22.34
C GLY A 76 12.65 20.91 -23.04
N ARG A 77 12.09 20.44 -24.16
CA ARG A 77 11.14 21.18 -25.00
C ARG A 77 9.78 20.48 -25.03
N GLY A 78 8.72 21.27 -25.02
CA GLY A 78 7.35 20.78 -25.23
C GLY A 78 7.06 20.53 -26.72
N ARG A 79 5.85 20.04 -27.01
CA ARG A 79 5.40 19.69 -28.38
C ARG A 79 5.52 20.85 -29.38
N ASN A 80 5.30 22.07 -28.93
CA ASN A 80 5.38 23.30 -29.74
C ASN A 80 6.82 23.82 -29.95
N GLY A 81 7.85 23.05 -29.54
CA GLY A 81 9.25 23.43 -29.66
C GLY A 81 9.72 24.49 -28.66
N LYS A 82 8.82 25.03 -27.82
CA LYS A 82 9.16 25.94 -26.72
C LYS A 82 9.70 25.14 -25.52
N ARG A 83 10.31 25.84 -24.56
CA ARG A 83 10.78 25.22 -23.32
C ARG A 83 9.62 24.56 -22.58
N TRP A 84 9.88 23.41 -21.96
CA TRP A 84 8.90 22.76 -21.10
C TRP A 84 8.45 23.71 -19.98
N ARG A 85 7.17 23.58 -19.65
CA ARG A 85 6.42 24.30 -18.61
C ARG A 85 5.40 23.34 -17.99
N PRO A 86 5.01 23.51 -16.73
CA PRO A 86 3.99 22.70 -16.05
C PRO A 86 2.58 22.74 -16.65
N PHE A 87 2.39 23.40 -17.78
CA PHE A 87 1.14 23.53 -18.53
C PHE A 87 1.38 23.39 -20.05
N SER A 88 2.50 22.78 -20.43
CA SER A 88 2.82 22.53 -21.84
C SER A 88 1.92 21.46 -22.41
N GLU A 89 1.44 21.65 -23.63
CA GLU A 89 0.75 20.59 -24.36
C GLU A 89 1.70 19.42 -24.66
N ILE A 90 1.27 18.20 -24.30
CA ILE A 90 1.96 16.95 -24.62
C ILE A 90 1.29 16.33 -25.85
N THR A 91 -0.04 16.19 -25.80
CA THR A 91 -0.91 15.79 -26.90
C THR A 91 -2.05 16.81 -27.05
N PRO A 92 -2.85 16.78 -28.14
CA PRO A 92 -4.00 17.67 -28.26
C PRO A 92 -5.05 17.51 -27.15
N ALA A 93 -5.05 16.38 -26.44
CA ALA A 93 -5.99 16.07 -25.38
C ALA A 93 -5.37 16.12 -23.97
N VAL A 94 -4.04 16.16 -23.86
CA VAL A 94 -3.31 16.06 -22.59
C VAL A 94 -2.24 17.15 -22.50
N SER A 95 -2.35 17.96 -21.45
CA SER A 95 -1.34 18.93 -21.05
C SER A 95 -0.59 18.44 -19.83
N GLU A 96 0.62 18.98 -19.66
CA GLU A 96 1.39 18.89 -18.44
C GLU A 96 0.64 19.52 -17.27
N ARG A 97 1.09 19.19 -16.06
CA ARG A 97 0.50 19.68 -14.81
C ARG A 97 1.56 20.00 -13.77
N ASP A 98 1.25 20.97 -12.92
CA ASP A 98 2.02 21.24 -11.73
C ASP A 98 1.57 20.30 -10.60
N ASN A 99 2.41 19.33 -10.27
CA ASN A 99 2.13 18.32 -9.27
C ASN A 99 2.57 18.70 -7.84
N HIS A 100 3.06 19.92 -7.62
CA HIS A 100 3.44 20.36 -6.27
C HIS A 100 2.20 20.41 -5.36
N GLY A 101 2.36 20.04 -4.10
CA GLY A 101 1.31 19.98 -3.08
C GLY A 101 0.30 18.85 -3.29
N ARG A 102 0.69 17.77 -3.98
CA ARG A 102 -0.18 16.61 -4.23
C ARG A 102 0.29 15.36 -3.50
N ILE A 103 -0.68 14.50 -3.18
CA ILE A 103 -0.49 13.13 -2.74
C ILE A 103 -1.04 12.22 -3.84
N TYR A 104 -0.25 11.24 -4.27
CA TYR A 104 -0.69 10.19 -5.18
C TYR A 104 -0.76 8.86 -4.45
N VAL A 105 -1.96 8.29 -4.37
CA VAL A 105 -2.22 6.94 -3.85
C VAL A 105 -2.31 5.96 -5.00
N TYR A 106 -1.37 5.03 -5.08
CA TYR A 106 -1.40 3.93 -6.03
C TYR A 106 -1.75 2.66 -5.29
N PHE A 107 -2.79 1.99 -5.75
CA PHE A 107 -3.30 0.78 -5.13
C PHE A 107 -3.55 -0.31 -6.15
N SER A 108 -3.53 -1.55 -5.66
CA SER A 108 -3.74 -2.74 -6.46
C SER A 108 -4.72 -3.67 -5.75
N PRO A 109 -5.84 -4.06 -6.39
CA PRO A 109 -6.75 -5.07 -5.83
C PRO A 109 -6.09 -6.44 -5.68
N HIS A 110 -4.99 -6.69 -6.40
CA HIS A 110 -4.25 -7.96 -6.40
C HIS A 110 -3.23 -8.05 -5.26
N ASP A 111 -2.96 -6.96 -4.55
CA ASP A 111 -1.98 -6.94 -3.48
C ASP A 111 -2.46 -7.75 -2.27
N ARG A 112 -2.01 -9.00 -2.20
CA ARG A 112 -2.36 -9.95 -1.14
C ARG A 112 -1.82 -9.53 0.22
N VAL A 113 -0.76 -8.73 0.29
CA VAL A 113 -0.25 -8.24 1.58
C VAL A 113 -1.15 -7.12 2.10
N MET A 114 -1.48 -6.16 1.25
CA MET A 114 -2.32 -5.02 1.63
C MET A 114 -3.79 -5.40 1.84
N GLY A 115 -4.28 -6.45 1.17
CA GLY A 115 -5.63 -6.99 1.30
C GLY A 115 -5.83 -8.01 2.44
N LEU A 116 -4.82 -8.21 3.31
CA LEU A 116 -4.99 -9.02 4.52
C LEU A 116 -6.09 -8.43 5.41
N THR A 117 -6.91 -9.29 6.04
CA THR A 117 -7.99 -8.86 6.96
C THR A 117 -7.49 -8.08 8.16
N THR A 118 -6.21 -8.25 8.51
CA THR A 118 -5.55 -7.50 9.59
C THR A 118 -5.03 -6.14 9.15
N LEU A 119 -5.10 -5.80 7.85
CA LEU A 119 -4.60 -4.56 7.27
C LEU A 119 -5.72 -3.80 6.55
N GLU A 120 -6.25 -4.36 5.46
CA GLU A 120 -7.22 -3.72 4.55
C GLU A 120 -6.85 -2.28 4.22
N SER A 121 -5.62 -2.08 3.74
CA SER A 121 -5.03 -0.75 3.65
C SER A 121 -5.47 0.04 2.40
N ILE A 122 -5.17 1.34 2.39
CA ILE A 122 -5.35 2.20 1.20
C ILE A 122 -4.50 1.71 0.00
N GLY A 123 -3.46 0.92 0.23
CA GLY A 123 -2.66 0.30 -0.82
C GLY A 123 -3.37 -0.83 -1.55
N TRP A 124 -4.43 -1.37 -0.96
CA TRP A 124 -5.28 -2.39 -1.57
C TRP A 124 -6.54 -1.79 -2.18
N GLN A 125 -7.31 -1.02 -1.40
CA GLN A 125 -8.64 -0.53 -1.80
C GLN A 125 -8.70 0.94 -2.21
N GLY A 126 -7.62 1.70 -2.04
CA GLY A 126 -7.63 3.15 -2.23
C GLY A 126 -8.31 3.89 -1.07
N LEU A 127 -8.67 5.14 -1.31
CA LEU A 127 -9.42 5.99 -0.39
C LEU A 127 -10.93 5.90 -0.66
N PRO A 128 -11.77 6.05 0.39
CA PRO A 128 -13.21 6.27 0.26
C PRO A 128 -13.55 7.50 -0.60
N ASP A 129 -14.66 7.42 -1.33
CA ASP A 129 -15.09 8.46 -2.29
C ASP A 129 -15.36 9.82 -1.61
N ASP A 130 -15.91 9.81 -0.39
CA ASP A 130 -16.21 11.00 0.39
C ASP A 130 -14.93 11.73 0.83
N LEU A 131 -13.94 10.99 1.35
CA LEU A 131 -12.64 11.54 1.72
C LEU A 131 -11.86 12.04 0.49
N LEU A 132 -11.92 11.30 -0.62
CA LEU A 132 -11.29 11.69 -1.88
C LEU A 132 -11.92 12.98 -2.44
N ALA A 133 -13.25 13.09 -2.38
CA ALA A 133 -13.97 14.29 -2.79
C ALA A 133 -13.66 15.49 -1.88
N GLU A 134 -13.57 15.27 -0.57
CA GLU A 134 -13.20 16.29 0.42
C GLU A 134 -11.82 16.87 0.14
N LEU A 135 -10.82 16.01 -0.08
CA LEU A 135 -9.42 16.43 -0.27
C LEU A 135 -9.15 16.96 -1.69
N GLY A 136 -10.02 16.64 -2.65
CA GLY A 136 -10.06 17.24 -3.98
C GLY A 136 -8.74 17.09 -4.74
N ASP A 137 -8.22 18.19 -5.30
CA ASP A 137 -7.02 18.15 -6.15
C ASP A 137 -5.73 17.78 -5.40
N THR A 138 -5.73 17.91 -4.06
CA THR A 138 -4.57 17.58 -3.23
C THR A 138 -4.30 16.08 -3.20
N VAL A 139 -5.34 15.24 -3.30
CA VAL A 139 -5.16 13.79 -3.23
C VAL A 139 -5.71 13.15 -4.49
N LYS A 140 -4.83 12.48 -5.22
CA LYS A 140 -5.11 11.76 -6.44
C LYS A 140 -4.91 10.28 -6.18
N GLN A 141 -5.73 9.43 -6.77
CA GLN A 141 -5.51 7.98 -6.71
C GLN A 141 -5.62 7.30 -8.07
N ARG A 142 -4.84 6.24 -8.24
CA ARG A 142 -4.82 5.38 -9.41
C ARG A 142 -4.87 3.92 -8.98
N MET A 143 -5.65 3.14 -9.70
CA MET A 143 -5.69 1.70 -9.57
C MET A 143 -4.91 1.06 -10.71
N LEU A 144 -4.02 0.12 -10.39
CA LEU A 144 -3.49 -0.82 -11.39
C LEU A 144 -4.06 -2.20 -11.09
N ALA A 145 -4.71 -2.79 -12.09
CA ALA A 145 -5.36 -4.07 -11.96
C ALA A 145 -5.36 -4.77 -13.31
N ARG A 146 -5.45 -6.10 -13.28
CA ARG A 146 -5.63 -6.91 -14.48
C ARG A 146 -6.77 -6.41 -15.36
N LEU A 147 -6.53 -6.42 -16.68
CA LEU A 147 -7.51 -6.08 -17.71
C LEU A 147 -8.25 -4.74 -17.46
N THR A 148 -7.58 -3.83 -16.77
CA THR A 148 -8.13 -2.52 -16.41
C THR A 148 -7.19 -1.45 -16.94
N PRO A 149 -7.69 -0.45 -17.70
CA PRO A 149 -6.85 0.62 -18.18
C PRO A 149 -6.40 1.49 -17.01
N CYS A 150 -5.16 2.00 -17.09
CA CYS A 150 -4.57 2.85 -16.08
C CYS A 150 -3.96 4.09 -16.73
N GLY A 151 -4.26 5.27 -16.18
CA GLY A 151 -3.84 6.56 -16.75
C GLY A 151 -4.79 7.10 -17.82
N ASP A 152 -5.94 6.46 -18.03
CA ASP A 152 -7.06 6.98 -18.79
C ASP A 152 -7.79 8.11 -18.02
N ALA A 153 -8.87 8.63 -18.61
CA ALA A 153 -9.64 9.72 -17.99
C ALA A 153 -10.16 9.33 -16.60
N PRO A 154 -10.26 10.30 -15.66
CA PRO A 154 -10.87 10.07 -14.36
C PRO A 154 -12.25 9.43 -14.47
N GLY A 155 -12.56 8.52 -13.56
CA GLY A 155 -13.83 7.80 -13.57
C GLY A 155 -13.94 6.74 -12.49
N ILE A 156 -15.09 6.10 -12.46
CA ILE A 156 -15.40 5.02 -11.52
C ILE A 156 -14.99 3.69 -12.15
N LYS A 157 -14.21 2.88 -11.44
CA LYS A 157 -13.72 1.57 -11.90
C LYS A 157 -14.23 0.45 -10.98
N ARG A 158 -14.40 -0.74 -11.53
CA ARG A 158 -14.79 -1.93 -10.75
C ARG A 158 -13.63 -2.34 -9.84
N PHE A 159 -13.95 -2.69 -8.61
CA PHE A 159 -13.00 -3.23 -7.63
C PHE A 159 -13.41 -4.64 -7.21
N GLY A 160 -14.66 -4.80 -6.74
CA GLY A 160 -15.16 -6.07 -6.20
C GLY A 160 -15.17 -7.23 -7.18
N THR A 161 -15.32 -6.90 -8.46
CA THR A 161 -15.29 -7.85 -9.58
C THR A 161 -14.39 -7.31 -10.68
N LEU A 162 -13.25 -7.97 -10.88
CA LEU A 162 -12.32 -7.62 -11.95
C LEU A 162 -12.52 -8.53 -13.17
N PRO A 163 -12.42 -7.96 -14.39
CA PRO A 163 -12.54 -8.73 -15.62
C PRO A 163 -11.47 -9.83 -15.73
N ASP A 164 -11.78 -10.87 -16.52
CA ASP A 164 -10.84 -11.95 -16.84
C ASP A 164 -10.86 -12.26 -18.36
N MET A 165 -9.82 -12.96 -18.83
CA MET A 165 -9.75 -13.44 -20.21
C MET A 165 -10.65 -14.66 -20.40
N LYS A 166 -11.47 -14.66 -21.45
CA LYS A 166 -12.16 -15.85 -21.94
C LYS A 166 -11.13 -16.82 -22.53
N TYR A 167 -10.91 -17.96 -21.85
CA TYR A 167 -9.95 -18.99 -22.25
C TYR A 167 -8.56 -18.43 -22.63
N GLY A 168 -8.11 -17.36 -21.96
CA GLY A 168 -6.81 -16.73 -22.21
C GLY A 168 -6.66 -15.95 -23.53
N SER A 169 -7.74 -15.68 -24.28
CA SER A 169 -7.64 -15.10 -25.64
C SER A 169 -8.38 -13.77 -25.85
N HIS A 170 -9.49 -13.51 -25.15
CA HIS A 170 -10.27 -12.27 -25.31
C HIS A 170 -10.84 -11.76 -23.97
N TRP A 171 -10.90 -10.44 -23.79
CA TRP A 171 -11.56 -9.80 -22.64
C TRP A 171 -13.04 -10.20 -22.58
N ASP A 172 -13.51 -10.71 -21.43
CA ASP A 172 -14.93 -10.98 -21.18
C ASP A 172 -15.36 -10.41 -19.82
N PRO A 173 -16.19 -9.34 -19.79
CA PRO A 173 -16.65 -8.74 -18.55
C PRO A 173 -17.59 -9.64 -17.75
N ASN A 174 -18.11 -10.73 -18.32
CA ASN A 174 -18.99 -11.68 -17.65
C ASN A 174 -18.23 -12.89 -17.07
N ASN A 175 -16.96 -13.08 -17.45
CA ASN A 175 -16.11 -14.11 -16.87
C ASN A 175 -15.35 -13.52 -15.69
N THR A 176 -15.74 -13.88 -14.47
CA THR A 176 -15.08 -13.40 -13.24
C THR A 176 -14.38 -14.54 -12.53
N LYS A 177 -13.07 -14.40 -12.33
CA LYS A 177 -12.33 -15.22 -11.36
C LYS A 177 -12.77 -14.83 -9.94
N PRO A 178 -12.72 -15.78 -8.98
CA PRO A 178 -12.74 -15.42 -7.56
C PRO A 178 -11.74 -14.29 -7.29
N PHE A 179 -12.12 -13.34 -6.42
CA PHE A 179 -11.28 -12.19 -6.13
C PHE A 179 -9.88 -12.60 -5.62
N TRP A 180 -9.84 -13.65 -4.79
CA TRP A 180 -8.62 -14.29 -4.32
C TRP A 180 -8.61 -15.76 -4.72
N ASP A 181 -7.48 -16.21 -5.27
CA ASP A 181 -7.18 -17.63 -5.46
C ASP A 181 -6.67 -18.25 -4.14
N GLY A 182 -7.27 -19.35 -3.72
CA GLY A 182 -6.81 -20.05 -2.51
C GLY A 182 -7.10 -19.35 -1.17
N ASN A 183 -8.00 -18.37 -1.13
CA ASN A 183 -8.37 -17.70 0.13
C ASN A 183 -8.89 -18.72 1.16
N ARG A 184 -8.11 -18.86 2.23
CA ARG A 184 -8.33 -19.81 3.31
C ARG A 184 -8.68 -19.07 4.60
N GLY A 185 -9.44 -19.72 5.47
CA GLY A 185 -9.46 -19.33 6.89
C GLY A 185 -8.29 -20.02 7.58
N PRO A 186 -7.43 -19.29 8.32
CA PRO A 186 -7.38 -19.56 9.75
C PRO A 186 -6.88 -18.38 10.62
N PHE A 187 -7.71 -17.37 10.85
CA PHE A 187 -7.66 -16.61 12.12
C PHE A 187 -8.94 -16.94 12.91
N PHE A 188 -8.77 -17.55 14.09
CA PHE A 188 -9.85 -17.90 15.03
C PHE A 188 -11.05 -18.70 14.47
N ASN A 189 -10.86 -19.57 13.47
CA ASN A 189 -11.93 -20.37 12.82
C ASN A 189 -13.12 -19.56 12.25
N ALA A 190 -13.03 -18.22 12.21
CA ALA A 190 -14.15 -17.34 11.87
C ALA A 190 -13.80 -16.25 10.83
N MET A 191 -12.52 -16.03 10.54
CA MET A 191 -12.07 -15.01 9.58
C MET A 191 -11.21 -15.60 8.46
N LYS A 192 -11.39 -15.07 7.25
CA LYS A 192 -10.54 -15.37 6.08
C LYS A 192 -9.18 -14.66 6.22
N LEU A 193 -8.17 -15.18 5.53
CA LEU A 193 -6.84 -14.56 5.49
C LEU A 193 -6.90 -13.20 4.78
N TRP A 194 -7.59 -13.14 3.65
CA TRP A 194 -7.78 -11.91 2.88
C TRP A 194 -9.24 -11.47 2.85
N THR A 195 -9.41 -10.15 2.86
CA THR A 195 -10.72 -9.49 2.83
C THR A 195 -11.32 -9.64 1.46
N VAL A 196 -12.57 -10.12 1.41
CA VAL A 196 -13.29 -10.25 0.16
C VAL A 196 -14.18 -9.01 0.01
N PRO A 197 -13.92 -8.15 -0.99
CA PRO A 197 -14.75 -6.98 -1.22
C PRO A 197 -16.15 -7.39 -1.67
N HIS A 198 -17.11 -6.48 -1.49
CA HIS A 198 -18.45 -6.70 -2.05
C HIS A 198 -18.35 -6.76 -3.59
N PRO A 199 -19.03 -7.69 -4.30
CA PRO A 199 -18.90 -7.84 -5.75
C PRO A 199 -19.18 -6.55 -6.56
N ASP A 200 -20.10 -5.72 -6.05
CA ASP A 200 -20.48 -4.43 -6.63
C ASP A 200 -19.62 -3.25 -6.15
N GLN A 201 -18.56 -3.50 -5.37
CA GLN A 201 -17.67 -2.44 -4.92
C GLN A 201 -16.99 -1.78 -6.13
N MET A 202 -17.13 -0.47 -6.20
CA MET A 202 -16.48 0.39 -7.18
C MET A 202 -15.50 1.32 -6.46
N VAL A 203 -14.56 1.88 -7.21
CA VAL A 203 -13.59 2.85 -6.70
C VAL A 203 -13.48 4.04 -7.65
N THR A 204 -13.38 5.24 -7.09
CA THR A 204 -13.13 6.45 -7.88
C THR A 204 -11.64 6.60 -8.20
N VAL A 205 -11.29 6.72 -9.48
CA VAL A 205 -9.97 7.14 -9.94
C VAL A 205 -10.08 8.59 -10.38
N ASN A 206 -9.53 9.52 -9.59
CA ASN A 206 -9.62 10.96 -9.84
C ASN A 206 -8.33 11.58 -10.43
N ALA A 207 -7.26 10.79 -10.55
CA ALA A 207 -6.00 11.23 -11.15
C ALA A 207 -6.16 11.45 -12.66
N GLU A 208 -5.53 12.50 -13.19
CA GLU A 208 -5.71 12.94 -14.56
C GLU A 208 -5.20 11.93 -15.59
N ALA A 209 -5.72 12.01 -16.81
CA ALA A 209 -5.24 11.21 -17.93
C ALA A 209 -3.77 11.54 -18.25
N VAL A 210 -3.02 10.52 -18.66
CA VAL A 210 -1.63 10.67 -19.14
C VAL A 210 -1.58 10.52 -20.66
N ALA A 211 -0.45 10.89 -21.26
CA ALA A 211 -0.31 10.89 -22.72
C ALA A 211 -0.32 9.49 -23.34
N ASN A 212 0.16 8.47 -22.61
CA ASN A 212 0.22 7.09 -23.06
C ASN A 212 -0.29 6.15 -21.95
N PRO A 213 -1.63 6.05 -21.75
CA PRO A 213 -2.19 5.18 -20.73
C PRO A 213 -1.89 3.71 -21.02
N LEU A 214 -1.91 2.88 -19.98
CA LEU A 214 -1.88 1.43 -20.13
C LEU A 214 -3.24 0.93 -20.60
N THR A 215 -3.22 0.11 -21.64
CA THR A 215 -4.41 -0.57 -22.17
C THR A 215 -4.80 -1.78 -21.31
N PRO A 216 -6.07 -2.24 -21.38
CA PRO A 216 -6.48 -3.49 -20.72
C PRO A 216 -5.61 -4.68 -21.13
N GLU A 217 -5.22 -4.76 -22.40
CA GLU A 217 -4.41 -5.86 -22.93
C GLU A 217 -2.99 -5.87 -22.34
N GLU A 218 -2.39 -4.69 -22.15
CA GLU A 218 -1.08 -4.54 -21.50
C GLU A 218 -1.12 -4.94 -20.02
N THR A 219 -2.26 -4.76 -19.35
CA THR A 219 -2.44 -5.17 -17.94
C THR A 219 -3.01 -6.58 -17.79
N ALA A 220 -3.22 -7.33 -18.88
CA ALA A 220 -3.91 -8.63 -18.83
C ALA A 220 -3.23 -9.69 -17.95
N LYS A 221 -1.90 -9.62 -17.81
CA LYS A 221 -1.07 -10.55 -17.01
C LYS A 221 -0.49 -9.88 -15.77
N PHE A 222 -1.15 -8.84 -15.27
CA PHE A 222 -0.65 -8.08 -14.14
C PHE A 222 -0.70 -8.87 -12.83
N ASP A 223 -1.74 -9.68 -12.63
CA ASP A 223 -1.87 -10.58 -11.48
C ASP A 223 -1.24 -11.94 -11.76
N LYS A 224 -0.64 -12.53 -10.72
CA LYS A 224 -0.13 -13.91 -10.76
C LYS A 224 -1.06 -14.83 -9.98
N ALA A 225 -1.40 -15.98 -10.57
CA ALA A 225 -2.13 -17.01 -9.87
C ALA A 225 -1.19 -17.98 -9.15
N VAL A 226 -1.62 -18.52 -8.01
CA VAL A 226 -0.92 -19.60 -7.27
C VAL A 226 -0.74 -20.85 -8.13
N THR A 227 -1.62 -21.04 -9.12
CA THR A 227 -1.57 -22.17 -10.06
C THR A 227 -0.70 -21.91 -11.28
N ASP A 228 -0.14 -20.71 -11.44
CA ASP A 228 0.71 -20.42 -12.59
C ASP A 228 1.99 -21.26 -12.52
N ASP A 229 2.46 -21.74 -13.66
CA ASP A 229 3.62 -22.63 -13.77
C ASP A 229 4.92 -21.99 -13.23
N ASP A 230 4.96 -20.67 -13.08
CA ASP A 230 6.08 -19.93 -12.48
C ASP A 230 6.07 -19.93 -10.94
N VAL A 231 5.01 -20.43 -10.29
CA VAL A 231 4.96 -20.63 -8.83
C VAL A 231 5.70 -21.90 -8.43
N ARG A 232 7.01 -21.71 -8.23
CA ARG A 232 7.98 -22.73 -7.85
C ARG A 232 8.04 -22.95 -6.33
N ALA A 233 8.44 -24.17 -5.94
CA ALA A 233 8.68 -24.45 -4.52
C ALA A 233 9.89 -23.65 -4.02
N MET A 234 9.89 -23.30 -2.73
CA MET A 234 10.93 -22.44 -2.14
C MET A 234 12.34 -23.01 -2.35
N GLY A 235 12.51 -24.32 -2.16
CA GLY A 235 13.79 -25.02 -2.31
C GLY A 235 14.00 -25.66 -3.70
N GLU A 236 13.26 -25.24 -4.72
CA GLU A 236 13.40 -25.80 -6.07
C GLU A 236 14.74 -25.39 -6.69
N ILE A 237 15.46 -26.38 -7.24
CA ILE A 237 16.77 -26.21 -7.87
C ILE A 237 16.59 -26.27 -9.39
N ASP A 238 17.21 -25.32 -10.07
CA ASP A 238 17.33 -25.31 -11.52
C ASP A 238 18.25 -26.48 -11.96
N PRO A 239 17.74 -27.45 -12.73
CA PRO A 239 18.53 -28.60 -13.16
C PRO A 239 19.69 -28.22 -14.08
N ASP A 240 19.61 -27.11 -14.80
CA ASP A 240 20.64 -26.69 -15.76
C ASP A 240 21.82 -25.99 -15.07
N THR A 241 21.53 -25.22 -14.02
CA THR A 241 22.56 -24.45 -13.30
C THR A 241 22.98 -25.07 -11.97
N GLY A 242 22.20 -26.01 -11.43
CA GLY A 242 22.40 -26.59 -10.10
C GLY A 242 22.19 -25.60 -8.94
N ARG A 243 21.59 -24.43 -9.21
CA ARG A 243 21.34 -23.38 -8.21
C ARG A 243 19.85 -23.30 -7.87
N TYR A 244 19.52 -22.77 -6.70
CA TYR A 244 18.12 -22.50 -6.34
C TYR A 244 17.50 -21.47 -7.30
N PHE A 245 16.25 -21.69 -7.71
CA PHE A 245 15.46 -20.68 -8.44
C PHE A 245 15.27 -19.41 -7.60
N LYS A 246 15.22 -19.55 -6.27
CA LYS A 246 15.23 -18.46 -5.30
C LYS A 246 16.59 -18.40 -4.61
N PRO A 247 17.50 -17.49 -5.02
CA PRO A 247 18.83 -17.38 -4.43
C PRO A 247 18.80 -17.12 -2.92
N GLU A 248 17.73 -16.51 -2.41
CA GLU A 248 17.60 -16.19 -0.98
C GLU A 248 17.20 -17.41 -0.13
N PHE A 249 16.79 -18.52 -0.75
CA PHE A 249 16.25 -19.68 -0.04
C PHE A 249 17.14 -20.20 1.12
N PRO A 250 18.47 -20.32 0.99
CA PRO A 250 19.33 -20.78 2.08
C PRO A 250 19.26 -19.89 3.34
N TYR A 251 19.10 -18.58 3.17
CA TYR A 251 18.95 -17.65 4.29
C TYR A 251 17.60 -17.86 4.99
N PHE A 252 16.52 -18.02 4.21
CA PHE A 252 15.20 -18.33 4.78
C PHE A 252 15.15 -19.69 5.47
N GLU A 253 15.80 -20.72 4.91
CA GLU A 253 15.91 -22.05 5.50
C GLU A 253 16.62 -22.00 6.86
N SER A 254 17.60 -21.10 7.03
CA SER A 254 18.38 -20.97 8.26
C SER A 254 17.60 -20.40 9.45
N ILE A 255 16.54 -19.63 9.20
CA ILE A 255 15.74 -18.95 10.23
C ILE A 255 14.41 -19.66 10.51
N TYR A 256 14.07 -20.72 9.77
CA TYR A 256 12.78 -21.37 9.89
C TYR A 256 12.78 -22.39 11.04
N GLU A 257 11.86 -22.20 12.00
CA GLU A 257 11.81 -23.02 13.21
C GLU A 257 10.81 -24.20 13.09
N PRO A 258 11.06 -25.32 13.79
CA PRO A 258 10.12 -26.42 13.88
C PRO A 258 8.78 -26.00 14.49
N SER A 259 7.68 -26.55 13.96
CA SER A 259 6.33 -26.24 14.42
C SER A 259 5.59 -27.50 14.88
N TYR A 260 4.55 -27.32 15.71
CA TYR A 260 3.70 -28.43 16.16
C TYR A 260 2.74 -28.88 15.06
N GLN A 261 2.96 -30.07 14.52
CA GLN A 261 2.14 -30.68 13.48
C GLN A 261 1.14 -31.68 14.05
N ASN A 262 -0.04 -31.75 13.43
CA ASN A 262 -1.04 -32.78 13.71
C ASN A 262 -0.58 -34.12 13.11
N ARG A 263 -0.32 -35.13 13.96
CA ARG A 263 0.12 -36.47 13.54
C ARG A 263 -0.91 -37.58 13.78
N GLY A 264 -2.18 -37.20 13.99
CA GLY A 264 -3.28 -38.14 14.16
C GLY A 264 -4.29 -37.63 15.18
N GLN A 265 -5.26 -38.49 15.50
CA GLN A 265 -6.27 -38.26 16.54
C GLN A 265 -6.03 -39.24 17.68
N ASP A 266 -6.18 -38.75 18.91
CA ASP A 266 -6.16 -39.59 20.08
C ASP A 266 -7.48 -40.38 20.17
N ILE A 267 -7.41 -41.66 19.80
CA ILE A 267 -8.55 -42.60 19.81
C ILE A 267 -9.11 -42.87 21.22
N TYR A 268 -8.46 -42.42 22.29
CA TYR A 268 -8.89 -42.60 23.69
C TYR A 268 -9.30 -41.29 24.39
N SER A 269 -9.06 -40.12 23.78
CA SER A 269 -9.27 -38.79 24.40
C SER A 269 -10.18 -37.87 23.58
N GLY A 270 -11.21 -38.45 22.96
CA GLY A 270 -12.30 -37.70 22.32
C GLY A 270 -11.88 -36.85 21.13
N ASP A 271 -11.24 -37.46 20.12
CA ASP A 271 -10.87 -36.86 18.83
C ASP A 271 -9.90 -35.66 18.90
N ARG A 272 -9.19 -35.48 20.02
CA ARG A 272 -8.17 -34.42 20.11
C ARG A 272 -7.00 -34.73 19.17
N PRO A 273 -6.52 -33.75 18.38
CA PRO A 273 -5.37 -33.97 17.51
C PRO A 273 -4.10 -34.16 18.34
N ILE A 274 -3.36 -35.23 18.07
CA ILE A 274 -2.03 -35.46 18.62
C ILE A 274 -1.08 -34.50 17.91
N ARG A 275 -0.55 -33.53 18.66
CA ARG A 275 0.40 -32.54 18.14
C ARG A 275 1.80 -32.89 18.61
N THR A 276 2.72 -33.03 17.66
CA THR A 276 4.14 -33.28 17.96
C THR A 276 4.99 -32.22 17.27
N LEU A 277 6.05 -31.81 17.95
CA LEU A 277 7.01 -30.86 17.39
C LEU A 277 7.75 -31.55 16.23
N GLU A 278 7.85 -30.86 15.09
CA GLU A 278 8.71 -31.28 13.98
C GLU A 278 10.18 -31.42 14.43
N SER A 279 10.91 -32.32 13.79
CA SER A 279 12.37 -32.24 13.80
C SER A 279 12.84 -31.06 12.94
N ALA A 280 14.08 -30.62 13.14
CA ALA A 280 14.68 -29.58 12.29
C ALA A 280 14.74 -30.00 10.82
N GLU A 281 14.93 -31.29 10.53
CA GLU A 281 14.94 -31.81 9.17
C GLU A 281 13.53 -31.80 8.55
N GLU A 282 12.51 -32.24 9.29
CA GLU A 282 11.12 -32.20 8.82
C GLU A 282 10.66 -30.77 8.54
N ALA A 283 11.05 -29.81 9.38
CA ALA A 283 10.73 -28.39 9.19
C ALA A 283 11.38 -27.84 7.91
N ARG A 284 12.67 -28.15 7.67
CA ARG A 284 13.39 -27.76 6.45
C ARG A 284 12.77 -28.39 5.21
N ASP A 285 12.46 -29.67 5.24
CA ASP A 285 11.86 -30.39 4.11
C ASP A 285 10.45 -29.87 3.78
N ARG A 286 9.64 -29.57 4.79
CA ARG A 286 8.36 -28.89 4.61
C ARG A 286 8.55 -27.52 3.94
N PHE A 287 9.51 -26.73 4.44
CA PHE A 287 9.78 -25.41 3.89
C PHE A 287 10.30 -25.48 2.44
N ARG A 288 11.19 -26.42 2.10
CA ARG A 288 11.67 -26.67 0.73
C ARG A 288 10.54 -26.92 -0.26
N ARG A 289 9.54 -27.71 0.15
CA ARG A 289 8.38 -28.10 -0.68
C ARG A 289 7.27 -27.05 -0.68
N HIS A 290 7.34 -26.05 0.20
CA HIS A 290 6.32 -25.01 0.28
C HIS A 290 6.32 -24.19 -1.00
N LYS A 291 5.14 -24.03 -1.60
CA LYS A 291 4.90 -23.09 -2.70
C LYS A 291 4.30 -21.81 -2.11
N PRO A 292 5.02 -20.68 -2.13
CA PRO A 292 4.51 -19.44 -1.59
C PRO A 292 3.42 -18.89 -2.52
N GLU A 293 2.41 -18.27 -1.93
CA GLU A 293 1.45 -17.49 -2.70
C GLU A 293 2.13 -16.18 -3.14
N PRO A 294 1.91 -15.72 -4.38
CA PRO A 294 2.53 -14.49 -4.84
C PRO A 294 1.99 -13.31 -4.01
N PRO A 295 2.84 -12.52 -3.34
CA PRO A 295 2.37 -11.44 -2.50
C PRO A 295 1.75 -10.29 -3.31
N ASP A 296 2.18 -10.15 -4.56
CA ASP A 296 1.85 -9.07 -5.50
C ASP A 296 2.07 -7.64 -4.97
N HIS A 297 2.72 -7.50 -3.81
CA HIS A 297 2.95 -6.22 -3.14
C HIS A 297 3.96 -5.33 -3.87
N SER A 298 5.02 -5.91 -4.42
CA SER A 298 6.05 -5.18 -5.19
C SER A 298 5.69 -4.99 -6.66
N THR A 299 4.51 -5.46 -7.10
CA THR A 299 4.16 -5.47 -8.53
C THR A 299 3.98 -4.06 -9.12
N LEU A 300 3.49 -3.09 -8.34
CA LEU A 300 3.40 -1.70 -8.82
C LEU A 300 4.77 -1.10 -9.15
N PRO A 301 5.75 -1.04 -8.22
CA PRO A 301 7.05 -0.45 -8.52
C PRO A 301 7.86 -1.26 -9.52
N GLU A 302 7.66 -2.58 -9.62
CA GLU A 302 8.33 -3.43 -10.60
C GLU A 302 7.74 -3.31 -12.01
N HIS A 303 6.49 -2.85 -12.15
CA HIS A 303 5.83 -2.73 -13.45
C HIS A 303 6.39 -1.54 -14.24
N MET A 304 7.42 -1.82 -15.05
CA MET A 304 8.19 -0.82 -15.79
C MET A 304 7.34 0.18 -16.58
N GLU A 305 6.32 -0.29 -17.30
CA GLU A 305 5.50 0.59 -18.12
C GLU A 305 4.55 1.45 -17.31
N PHE A 306 4.17 1.00 -16.12
CA PHE A 306 3.37 1.79 -15.18
C PHE A 306 4.23 2.91 -14.61
N MET A 307 5.45 2.59 -14.17
CA MET A 307 6.40 3.59 -13.69
C MET A 307 6.75 4.62 -14.76
N ARG A 308 7.04 4.15 -15.98
CA ARG A 308 7.48 5.00 -17.11
C ARG A 308 6.37 5.86 -17.69
N ARG A 309 5.16 5.33 -17.82
CA ARG A 309 4.07 6.01 -18.56
C ARG A 309 3.04 6.67 -17.66
N ILE A 310 2.91 6.23 -16.40
CA ILE A 310 1.90 6.72 -15.47
C ILE A 310 2.57 7.55 -14.37
N VAL A 311 3.35 6.89 -13.50
CA VAL A 311 3.94 7.52 -12.30
C VAL A 311 4.86 8.69 -12.67
N ALA A 312 5.60 8.57 -13.78
CA ALA A 312 6.47 9.63 -14.27
C ALA A 312 5.73 10.97 -14.53
N TYR A 313 4.46 10.93 -14.96
CA TYR A 313 3.65 12.14 -15.18
C TYR A 313 3.04 12.72 -13.91
N ASP A 314 3.11 12.00 -12.80
CA ASP A 314 2.61 12.43 -11.51
C ASP A 314 3.73 13.08 -10.67
N LEU A 315 5.00 12.96 -11.10
CA LEU A 315 6.15 13.57 -10.44
C LEU A 315 6.08 15.11 -10.45
N PRO A 316 6.42 15.77 -9.33
CA PRO A 316 6.69 17.20 -9.33
C PRO A 316 8.05 17.46 -9.99
N ILE A 317 8.09 18.35 -10.98
CA ILE A 317 9.35 18.75 -11.63
C ILE A 317 9.85 20.05 -10.99
N GLY A 318 10.97 19.94 -10.28
CA GLY A 318 11.56 21.02 -9.51
C GLY A 318 13.09 21.07 -9.60
N PHE A 319 13.69 21.84 -8.70
CA PHE A 319 15.13 21.87 -8.50
C PHE A 319 15.50 20.87 -7.42
N CYS A 320 16.50 20.04 -7.69
CA CYS A 320 17.09 19.13 -6.71
C CYS A 320 18.56 19.49 -6.54
N GLU A 321 18.89 20.33 -5.57
CA GLU A 321 20.28 20.77 -5.33
C GLU A 321 21.05 19.81 -4.40
N ALA A 322 20.37 18.79 -3.86
CA ALA A 322 20.96 17.85 -2.91
C ALA A 322 22.19 17.14 -3.49
N PHE A 323 22.16 16.79 -4.79
CA PHE A 323 23.29 16.13 -5.45
C PHE A 323 24.47 17.07 -5.75
N GLU A 324 24.23 18.39 -5.80
CA GLU A 324 25.27 19.38 -6.06
C GLU A 324 26.17 19.57 -4.84
N ASN A 325 25.61 19.43 -3.64
CA ASN A 325 26.38 19.33 -2.41
C ASN A 325 26.76 17.87 -2.14
N ARG A 326 27.94 17.48 -2.63
CA ARG A 326 28.43 16.10 -2.55
C ARG A 326 28.58 15.60 -1.11
N GLU A 327 28.99 16.45 -0.17
CA GLU A 327 29.11 16.07 1.26
C GLU A 327 27.74 15.79 1.86
N PHE A 328 26.76 16.66 1.61
CA PHE A 328 25.37 16.46 2.04
C PHE A 328 24.77 15.20 1.42
N TRP A 329 24.95 14.99 0.10
CA TRP A 329 24.47 13.79 -0.59
C TRP A 329 25.07 12.50 -0.02
N ILE A 330 26.38 12.49 0.24
CA ILE A 330 27.07 11.36 0.88
C ILE A 330 26.55 11.14 2.30
N GLY A 331 26.35 12.20 3.08
CA GLY A 331 25.72 12.13 4.40
C GLY A 331 24.36 11.43 4.35
N LEU A 332 23.48 11.84 3.43
CA LEU A 332 22.17 11.19 3.25
C LEU A 332 22.28 9.71 2.88
N MET A 333 23.25 9.32 2.05
CA MET A 333 23.48 7.91 1.73
C MET A 333 23.92 7.10 2.96
N HIS A 334 24.78 7.66 3.81
CA HIS A 334 25.18 7.02 5.07
C HIS A 334 24.04 6.94 6.08
N ASP A 335 23.19 7.97 6.17
CA ASP A 335 22.01 7.95 7.05
C ASP A 335 20.95 6.94 6.57
N ALA A 336 20.83 6.75 5.25
CA ALA A 336 19.89 5.81 4.66
C ALA A 336 20.37 4.35 4.76
N ASP A 337 21.67 4.11 4.82
CA ASP A 337 22.25 2.79 4.95
C ASP A 337 22.43 2.40 6.43
N TRP A 338 21.41 1.69 6.92
CA TRP A 338 21.35 1.16 8.28
C TRP A 338 22.52 0.22 8.65
N THR A 339 23.28 -0.29 7.66
CA THR A 339 24.44 -1.17 7.92
C THR A 339 25.70 -0.42 8.36
N HIS A 340 25.71 0.91 8.28
CA HIS A 340 26.82 1.72 8.79
C HIS A 340 26.83 1.87 10.32
N PHE A 341 25.85 1.31 11.03
CA PHE A 341 25.74 1.37 12.49
C PHE A 341 25.82 2.81 13.06
N THR A 342 25.39 3.80 12.27
CA THR A 342 25.33 5.22 12.68
C THR A 342 24.16 5.51 13.61
N ASP A 343 23.13 4.66 13.58
CA ASP A 343 22.01 4.74 14.51
C ASP A 343 22.44 4.26 15.92
N ASN A 344 22.33 5.18 16.88
CA ASN A 344 22.64 4.95 18.29
C ASN A 344 21.90 3.73 18.87
N TYR A 345 20.75 3.36 18.32
CA TYR A 345 20.02 2.17 18.76
C TYR A 345 20.86 0.90 18.62
N PHE A 346 21.60 0.73 17.52
CA PHE A 346 22.43 -0.48 17.33
C PHE A 346 23.65 -0.51 18.25
N ASN A 347 24.22 0.66 18.56
CA ASN A 347 25.43 0.74 19.40
C ASN A 347 25.12 0.72 20.91
N SER A 348 24.01 1.34 21.32
CA SER A 348 23.70 1.59 22.74
C SER A 348 22.40 0.96 23.22
N GLY A 349 21.58 0.41 22.32
CA GLY A 349 20.22 -0.06 22.63
C GLY A 349 19.22 1.06 22.91
N VAL A 350 19.63 2.33 22.82
CA VAL A 350 18.76 3.48 23.09
C VAL A 350 17.98 3.84 21.85
N LEU A 351 16.68 3.55 21.85
CA LEU A 351 15.77 3.94 20.78
C LEU A 351 15.46 5.44 20.89
N LEU A 352 15.85 6.23 19.89
CA LEU A 352 15.43 7.62 19.78
C LEU A 352 13.93 7.67 19.48
N LYS A 353 13.15 8.17 20.44
CA LYS A 353 11.71 8.38 20.29
C LYS A 353 11.47 9.86 19.98
N PRO A 354 11.21 10.25 18.72
CA PRO A 354 10.89 11.63 18.41
C PRO A 354 9.57 12.03 19.07
N GLU A 355 9.40 13.33 19.32
CA GLU A 355 8.10 13.87 19.72
C GLU A 355 7.07 13.57 18.64
N MET A 356 5.89 13.11 19.05
CA MET A 356 4.81 12.77 18.14
C MET A 356 4.28 14.04 17.43
N PRO A 357 4.37 14.12 16.09
CA PRO A 357 3.95 15.31 15.34
C PRO A 357 2.49 15.69 15.57
N ALA A 358 2.20 16.99 15.54
CA ALA A 358 0.84 17.52 15.67
C ALA A 358 -0.11 17.07 14.55
N ALA A 359 0.42 16.65 13.40
CA ALA A 359 -0.38 16.10 12.31
C ALA A 359 -1.00 14.73 12.65
N ILE A 360 -0.45 14.00 13.62
CA ILE A 360 -0.97 12.71 14.06
C ILE A 360 -2.06 12.95 15.10
N ASP A 361 -3.28 12.57 14.76
CA ASP A 361 -4.38 12.55 15.71
C ASP A 361 -4.19 11.38 16.69
N ARG A 362 -4.36 11.67 17.97
CA ARG A 362 -4.05 10.75 19.07
C ARG A 362 -5.29 10.12 19.68
N ASP A 363 -6.46 10.43 19.14
CA ASP A 363 -7.72 9.91 19.62
C ASP A 363 -7.76 8.38 19.53
N THR A 364 -8.10 7.75 20.65
CA THR A 364 -8.13 6.29 20.75
C THR A 364 -9.56 5.77 20.75
N VAL A 365 -9.70 4.45 20.54
CA VAL A 365 -11.01 3.78 20.69
C VAL A 365 -11.58 3.97 22.10
N LYS A 366 -10.71 3.99 23.12
CA LYS A 366 -11.10 4.31 24.50
C LYS A 366 -11.75 5.69 24.61
N ASP A 367 -11.12 6.70 24.02
CA ASP A 367 -11.61 8.09 24.05
C ASP A 367 -12.93 8.24 23.29
N ALA A 368 -13.04 7.61 22.12
CA ALA A 368 -14.26 7.57 21.33
C ALA A 368 -15.42 6.90 22.09
N THR A 369 -15.15 5.78 22.76
CA THR A 369 -16.16 5.05 23.55
C THR A 369 -16.63 5.87 24.75
N ALA A 370 -15.71 6.55 25.44
CA ALA A 370 -16.05 7.42 26.58
C ALA A 370 -16.93 8.61 26.16
N ARG A 371 -16.65 9.21 25.00
CA ARG A 371 -17.51 10.27 24.43
C ARG A 371 -18.90 9.75 24.07
N ALA A 372 -19.01 8.61 23.38
CA ALA A 372 -20.29 8.02 23.03
C ALA A 372 -21.13 7.65 24.27
N ALA A 373 -20.50 7.14 25.33
CA ALA A 373 -21.18 6.87 26.59
C ALA A 373 -21.76 8.14 27.24
N THR A 374 -21.00 9.24 27.19
CA THR A 374 -21.43 10.55 27.73
C THR A 374 -22.58 11.15 26.91
N GLU A 375 -22.52 11.06 25.58
CA GLU A 375 -23.59 11.51 24.69
C GLU A 375 -24.89 10.72 24.88
N ASN A 376 -24.79 9.40 25.09
CA ASN A 376 -25.97 8.57 25.36
C ASN A 376 -26.59 8.87 26.73
N GLN A 377 -25.79 9.20 27.75
CA GLN A 377 -26.29 9.64 29.05
C GLN A 377 -26.99 11.00 28.98
N THR A 378 -26.51 11.92 28.14
CA THR A 378 -27.16 13.24 27.95
C THR A 378 -28.41 13.19 27.08
N ARG A 379 -28.53 12.19 26.19
CA ARG A 379 -29.73 11.95 25.35
C ARG A 379 -30.85 11.16 26.03
N GLN A 380 -30.59 10.49 27.16
CA GLN A 380 -31.68 9.87 27.93
C GLN A 380 -32.52 10.98 28.59
N PRO A 381 -33.85 11.04 28.34
CA PRO A 381 -34.69 12.00 29.03
C PRO A 381 -34.61 11.72 30.54
N ARG A 382 -34.31 12.76 31.32
CA ARG A 382 -34.60 12.74 32.76
C ARG A 382 -36.09 12.50 32.90
N TRP A 383 -36.47 11.27 33.22
CA TRP A 383 -37.75 11.01 33.83
C TRP A 383 -37.67 11.63 35.23
N ASP A 384 -38.00 12.92 35.34
CA ASP A 384 -38.27 13.55 36.61
C ASP A 384 -39.47 12.80 37.21
N LEU A 385 -39.19 11.87 38.12
CA LEU A 385 -40.17 11.32 39.05
C LEU A 385 -40.53 12.45 40.02
N GLY A 386 -41.38 13.37 39.55
CA GLY A 386 -42.08 14.32 40.41
C GLY A 386 -43.06 13.57 41.30
N ASN A 387 -42.75 13.53 42.59
CA ASN A 387 -43.69 13.23 43.67
C ASN A 387 -44.53 14.46 44.00
#